data_AF-A0ABD0QL33-F1
#
_entry.id   AF-A0ABD0QL33-F1
#
_cell.length_a   1.000
_cell.length_b   1.000
_cell.length_c   1.000
_cell.angle_alpha   90.00
_cell.angle_beta   90.00
_cell.angle_gamma   90.00
#
_symmetry.space_group_name_H-M   'P 1'
#
loop_
_entity.id
_entity.type
_entity.pdbx_description
1 polymer ?
#
loop_
_entity_poly.entity_id
_entity_poly.type
_entity_poly.pdbx_seq_one_letter_code
_entity_poly.pdbx_strand_id
1 'polypeptide(L)'
;AESNTNRLKAQGSMMSAVACASVPKITVVIGGCHGGDSYAMCGRAFDPNFLFLWPNARVSMLAPGHSDAFVQTEEEITQMNDM
;
A
#
# COMPACT_ATOMS: atom_id res chain seq x y z
N ALA A 1 -4.99 21.99 4.68
CA ALA A 1 -5.98 20.98 5.11
C ALA A 1 -6.77 20.43 3.91
N GLU A 2 -7.39 21.29 3.11
CA GLU A 2 -8.27 20.89 1.99
C GLU A 2 -7.59 19.99 0.93
N SER A 3 -6.35 20.27 0.55
CA SER A 3 -5.57 19.42 -0.38
C SER A 3 -5.44 17.97 0.11
N ASN A 4 -5.15 17.77 1.40
CA ASN A 4 -5.02 16.42 1.97
C ASN A 4 -6.36 15.68 1.95
N THR A 5 -7.45 16.37 2.30
CA THR A 5 -8.81 15.80 2.23
C THR A 5 -9.17 15.39 0.81
N ASN A 6 -8.88 16.24 -0.19
CA ASN A 6 -9.16 15.94 -1.59
C ASN A 6 -8.38 14.72 -2.10
N ARG A 7 -7.13 14.53 -1.65
CA ARG A 7 -6.33 13.35 -1.98
C ARG A 7 -6.91 12.06 -1.40
N LEU A 8 -7.27 12.08 -0.11
CA LEU A 8 -7.89 10.93 0.55
C LEU A 8 -9.23 10.56 -0.09
N LYS A 9 -10.02 11.57 -0.46
CA LYS A 9 -11.30 11.38 -1.16
C LYS A 9 -11.11 10.76 -2.53
N ALA A 10 -10.14 11.23 -3.30
CA ALA A 10 -9.82 10.68 -4.61
C ALA A 10 -9.34 9.21 -4.51
N GLN A 11 -8.48 8.91 -3.54
CA GLN A 11 -8.00 7.56 -3.29
C GLN A 11 -9.14 6.60 -2.92
N GLY A 12 -10.03 7.00 -2.01
CA GLY A 12 -11.20 6.20 -1.64
C GLY A 12 -12.18 6.00 -2.80
N SER A 13 -12.39 7.02 -3.63
CA SER A 13 -13.21 6.91 -4.84
C SER A 13 -12.65 5.87 -5.83
N MET A 14 -11.33 5.87 -6.03
CA MET A 14 -10.65 4.88 -6.88
C MET A 14 -10.80 3.46 -6.32
N MET A 15 -10.57 3.26 -5.02
CA MET A 15 -10.74 1.96 -4.36
C MET A 15 -12.17 1.42 -4.51
N SER A 16 -13.17 2.28 -4.34
CA SER A 16 -14.58 1.92 -4.52
C SER A 16 -14.88 1.52 -5.96
N ALA A 17 -14.37 2.27 -6.94
CA ALA A 17 -14.52 1.94 -8.35
C ALA A 17 -13.89 0.57 -8.69
N VAL A 18 -12.71 0.26 -8.14
CA VAL A 18 -12.03 -1.03 -8.34
C VAL A 18 -12.78 -2.18 -7.68
N ALA A 19 -13.33 -1.97 -6.48
CA ALA A 19 -14.12 -2.97 -5.76
C ALA A 19 -15.41 -3.34 -6.51
N CYS A 20 -16.13 -2.33 -7.00
CA CYS A 20 -17.44 -2.51 -7.63
C CYS A 20 -17.38 -2.79 -9.14
N ALA A 21 -16.19 -2.80 -9.75
CA ALA A 21 -16.03 -3.09 -11.17
C ALA A 21 -16.42 -4.55 -11.48
N SER A 22 -17.46 -4.72 -12.30
CA SER A 22 -17.97 -6.02 -12.78
C SER A 22 -17.15 -6.60 -13.95
N VAL A 23 -16.25 -5.80 -14.52
CA VAL A 23 -15.37 -6.24 -15.60
C VAL A 23 -14.20 -7.06 -15.05
N PRO A 24 -13.63 -7.98 -15.85
CA PRO A 24 -12.43 -8.70 -15.46
C PRO A 24 -11.26 -7.74 -15.18
N LYS A 25 -10.56 -7.96 -14.07
CA LYS A 25 -9.44 -7.13 -13.60
C LYS A 25 -8.13 -7.88 -13.76
N ILE A 26 -7.12 -7.23 -14.34
CA ILE A 26 -5.78 -7.79 -14.52
C ILE A 26 -4.78 -6.85 -13.87
N THR A 27 -3.96 -7.38 -12.98
CA THR A 27 -2.96 -6.63 -12.24
C THR A 27 -1.57 -7.12 -12.62
N VAL A 28 -0.71 -6.19 -13.06
CA VAL A 28 0.70 -6.49 -13.36
C VAL A 28 1.57 -5.59 -12.52
N VAL A 29 2.32 -6.17 -11.60
CA VAL A 29 3.29 -5.45 -10.78
C VAL A 29 4.62 -5.40 -11.52
N ILE A 30 4.96 -4.21 -12.03
CA ILE A 30 6.17 -3.96 -12.84
C ILE A 30 7.33 -3.44 -11.98
N GLY A 31 7.06 -2.99 -10.75
CA GLY A 31 8.05 -2.37 -9.86
C GLY A 31 7.63 -2.43 -8.40
N GLY A 32 7.71 -1.30 -7.70
CA GLY A 32 7.32 -1.20 -6.30
C GLY A 32 5.80 -1.13 -6.11
N CYS A 33 5.28 -1.93 -5.19
CA CYS A 33 3.89 -1.93 -4.76
C CYS A 33 3.88 -2.00 -3.22
N HIS A 34 3.56 -0.88 -2.56
CA HIS A 34 3.76 -0.74 -1.13
C HIS A 34 2.51 -0.26 -0.40
N GLY A 35 2.20 -0.91 0.73
CA GLY A 35 1.16 -0.47 1.65
C GLY A 35 -0.17 -0.15 0.97
N GLY A 36 -0.63 1.10 1.15
CA GLY A 36 -1.92 1.59 0.66
C GLY A 36 -2.09 1.64 -0.86
N ASP A 37 -0.99 1.64 -1.61
CA ASP A 37 -1.03 1.71 -3.07
C ASP A 37 -1.52 0.39 -3.67
N SER A 38 -1.23 -0.72 -2.99
CA SER A 38 -1.74 -2.05 -3.35
C SER A 38 -3.26 -2.07 -3.35
N TYR A 39 -3.89 -1.33 -2.43
CA TYR A 39 -5.35 -1.28 -2.34
C TYR A 39 -5.96 -0.34 -3.39
N ALA A 40 -5.30 0.77 -3.69
CA ALA A 40 -5.75 1.67 -4.75
C ALA A 40 -5.65 1.02 -6.15
N MET A 41 -4.64 0.17 -6.39
CA MET A 41 -4.29 -0.37 -7.71
C MET A 41 -4.69 -1.83 -7.95
N CYS A 42 -5.81 -2.27 -7.37
CA CYS A 42 -6.32 -3.65 -7.54
C CYS A 42 -5.28 -4.73 -7.16
N GLY A 43 -4.69 -4.61 -5.98
CA GLY A 43 -3.88 -5.66 -5.39
C GLY A 43 -4.70 -6.90 -5.05
N ARG A 44 -4.04 -7.91 -4.48
CA ARG A 44 -4.66 -9.22 -4.23
C ARG A 44 -5.96 -9.18 -3.41
N ALA A 45 -6.11 -8.19 -2.52
CA ALA A 45 -7.32 -8.02 -1.71
C ALA A 45 -8.58 -7.61 -2.50
N PHE A 46 -8.43 -7.13 -3.74
CA PHE A 46 -9.54 -6.75 -4.62
C PHE A 46 -9.88 -7.83 -5.67
N ASP A 47 -9.39 -9.06 -5.46
CA ASP A 47 -9.62 -10.24 -6.31
C ASP A 47 -9.53 -9.95 -7.82
N PRO A 48 -8.34 -9.58 -8.34
CA PRO A 48 -8.11 -9.56 -9.77
C PRO A 48 -8.15 -10.98 -10.34
N ASN A 49 -8.69 -11.14 -11.56
CA ASN A 49 -8.73 -12.42 -12.26
C ASN A 49 -7.33 -12.97 -12.54
N PHE A 50 -6.39 -12.06 -12.85
CA PHE A 50 -4.99 -12.41 -13.05
C PHE A 50 -4.11 -11.39 -12.35
N LEU A 51 -3.12 -11.89 -11.61
CA LEU A 51 -2.11 -11.07 -10.95
C LEU A 51 -0.72 -11.60 -11.31
N PHE A 52 0.06 -10.78 -12.01
CA PHE A 52 1.42 -11.10 -12.44
C PHE A 52 2.43 -10.19 -11.77
N LEU A 53 3.58 -10.75 -11.43
CA LEU A 53 4.74 -10.01 -10.93
C LEU A 53 5.85 -10.12 -11.95
N TRP A 54 6.47 -8.99 -12.26
CA TRP A 54 7.72 -8.97 -12.97
C TRP A 54 8.86 -9.41 -12.02
N PRO A 55 9.91 -10.09 -12.50
CA PRO A 55 11.08 -10.45 -11.67
C PRO A 55 11.70 -9.33 -10.80
N ASN A 56 11.59 -8.07 -11.23
CA ASN A 56 12.06 -6.90 -10.49
C ASN A 56 11.01 -6.32 -9.52
N ALA A 57 9.80 -6.88 -9.48
CA ALA A 57 8.72 -6.38 -8.63
C ALA A 57 9.08 -6.53 -7.14
N ARG A 58 8.60 -5.58 -6.33
CA ARG A 58 8.70 -5.61 -4.87
C ARG A 58 7.35 -5.27 -4.29
N VAL A 59 6.79 -6.21 -3.53
CA VAL A 59 5.54 -6.04 -2.79
C VAL A 59 5.87 -6.07 -1.32
N SER A 60 5.53 -5.02 -0.58
CA SER A 60 5.83 -4.90 0.85
C SER A 60 4.81 -3.99 1.54
N MET A 61 4.69 -4.06 2.86
CA MET A 61 3.86 -3.11 3.61
C MET A 61 4.44 -1.68 3.54
N LEU A 62 5.77 -1.57 3.48
CA LEU A 62 6.48 -0.30 3.47
C LEU A 62 7.54 -0.26 2.37
N ALA A 63 7.82 0.93 1.84
CA ALA A 63 8.88 1.09 0.85
C ALA A 63 10.27 0.80 1.47
N PRO A 64 11.22 0.26 0.68
CA PRO A 64 12.59 0.08 1.13
C PRO A 64 13.17 1.39 1.68
N GLY A 65 13.76 1.35 2.87
CA GLY A 65 14.33 2.52 3.55
C GLY A 65 13.38 3.28 4.49
N HIS A 66 12.09 2.96 4.51
CA HIS A 66 11.16 3.54 5.50
C HIS A 66 10.92 2.64 6.72
N SER A 67 11.44 1.39 6.71
CA SER A 67 11.25 0.42 7.79
C SER A 67 11.92 0.84 9.10
N ASP A 68 13.00 1.61 9.00
CA ASP A 68 13.81 2.06 10.14
C ASP A 68 13.03 2.97 11.10
N ALA A 69 12.06 3.73 10.56
CA ALA A 69 11.23 4.62 11.36
C ALA A 69 10.33 3.90 12.38
N PHE A 70 9.99 2.62 12.15
CA PHE A 70 9.23 1.83 13.13
C PHE A 70 10.14 1.16 14.18
N VAL A 71 11.39 0.87 13.81
CA VAL A 71 12.36 0.22 14.71
C VAL A 71 12.88 1.21 15.75
N GLN A 72 13.12 2.46 15.35
CA GLN A 72 13.60 3.53 16.24
C GLN A 72 12.67 3.79 17.43
N THR A 73 11.35 3.69 17.23
CA THR A 73 10.37 3.87 18.32
C THR A 73 10.44 2.77 19.38
N GLU A 74 10.86 1.54 19.05
CA GLU A 74 11.00 0.47 20.05
C GLU A 74 12.27 0.64 20.91
N GLU A 75 13.34 1.20 20.33
CA GLU A 75 14.57 1.50 21.06
C GLU A 75 14.37 2.65 22.07
N GLU A 76 13.67 3.73 21.70
CA GLU A 76 13.34 4.81 22.64
C GLU A 76 12.38 4.34 23.76
N ILE A 77 11.39 3.49 23.45
CA ILE A 77 10.44 2.98 24.47
C ILE A 77 11.16 2.08 25.47
N THR A 78 12.11 1.25 25.02
CA THR A 78 12.86 0.36 25.92
C THR A 78 13.78 1.17 26.84
N GLN A 79 14.46 2.19 26.32
CA GLN A 79 15.29 3.08 27.16
C GLN A 79 14.50 3.91 28.16
N MET A 80 13.23 4.22 27.88
CA MET A 80 12.35 4.92 28.81
C MET A 80 11.78 4.01 29.91
N ASN A 81 11.75 2.69 29.70
CA ASN A 81 11.22 1.72 30.69
C ASN A 81 12.32 1.12 31.59
N ASP A 82 13.60 1.35 31.25
CA ASP A 82 14.79 1.01 32.04
C ASP A 82 15.30 2.18 32.93
N MET A 83 14.56 3.28 33.02
CA MET A 83 14.79 4.42 33.93
C MET A 83 13.74 4.46 35.04
#